data_AF-A0A496D7G0-F1
#
_entry.id   AF-A0A496D7G0-F1
#
_cell.length_a   1.000
_cell.length_b   1.000
_cell.length_c   1.000
_cell.angle_alpha   90.00
_cell.angle_beta   90.00
_cell.angle_gamma   90.00
#
_symmetry.space_group_name_H-M   'P 1'
#
loop_
_entity.id
_entity.type
_entity.pdbx_description
1 polymer ?
#
loop_
_entity_poly.entity_id
_entity_poly.type
_entity_poly.pdbx_seq_one_letter_code
_entity_poly.pdbx_strand_id
1 'polypeptide(L)'
;RRAVDFISEYNARVRKPVITPRNKFFQLPELAERMRERLKAVQSRENKEVPFEGGTLVWNYGEDRLQILFDRIPEDNRRKELKSSGFRWSPRNKAWQRQLTSNALSAAKRVLNLQNI
;
A
#
# COMPACT_ATOMS: atom_id res chain seq x y z
N ARG A 1 -2.73 -20.38 12.74
CA ARG A 1 -3.88 -21.32 12.77
C ARG A 1 -4.21 -21.76 14.20
N ARG A 2 -3.21 -22.13 15.03
CA ARG A 2 -3.31 -22.45 16.49
C ARG A 2 -4.52 -21.89 17.29
N ALA A 3 -4.79 -20.58 17.24
CA ALA A 3 -5.90 -19.98 17.99
C ALA A 3 -7.29 -20.38 17.46
N VAL A 4 -7.45 -20.49 16.14
CA VAL A 4 -8.69 -20.96 15.51
C VAL A 4 -8.91 -22.45 15.79
N ASP A 5 -7.83 -23.23 15.73
CA ASP A 5 -7.85 -24.66 16.04
C ASP A 5 -8.31 -24.88 17.49
N PHE A 6 -7.72 -24.14 18.44
CA PHE A 6 -8.10 -24.19 19.86
C PHE A 6 -9.58 -23.86 20.11
N ILE A 7 -10.10 -22.79 19.50
CA ILE A 7 -11.52 -22.41 19.65
C ILE A 7 -12.44 -23.44 19.01
N SER A 8 -12.02 -24.05 17.90
CA SER A 8 -12.79 -25.10 17.22
C SER A 8 -12.90 -26.37 18.08
N GLU A 9 -11.78 -26.80 18.66
CA GLU A 9 -11.74 -27.92 19.59
C GLU A 9 -12.56 -27.65 20.86
N TYR A 10 -12.46 -26.44 21.41
CA TYR A 10 -13.22 -26.05 22.59
C TYR A 10 -14.73 -26.07 22.31
N ASN A 11 -15.16 -25.45 21.19
CA ASN A 11 -16.56 -25.43 20.78
C ASN A 11 -17.16 -26.84 20.59
N ALA A 12 -16.38 -27.83 20.17
CA ALA A 12 -16.83 -29.21 20.01
C ALA A 12 -17.15 -29.91 21.35
N ARG A 13 -16.57 -29.42 22.46
CA ARG A 13 -16.76 -29.99 23.80
C ARG A 13 -17.92 -29.36 24.57
N VAL A 14 -18.45 -28.24 24.10
CA VAL A 14 -19.47 -27.46 24.82
C VAL A 14 -20.78 -27.38 24.05
N ARG A 15 -21.90 -27.44 24.77
CA ARG A 15 -23.25 -27.40 24.17
C ARG A 15 -23.56 -26.07 23.47
N LYS A 16 -22.96 -24.96 23.94
CA LYS A 16 -23.09 -23.65 23.32
C LYS A 16 -21.70 -23.18 22.86
N PRO A 17 -21.50 -22.91 21.56
CA PRO A 17 -20.21 -22.44 21.06
C PRO A 17 -19.91 -21.03 21.59
N VAL A 18 -18.66 -20.80 21.97
CA VAL A 18 -18.16 -19.48 22.42
C VAL A 18 -18.13 -18.50 21.26
N ILE A 19 -17.62 -18.96 20.10
CA ILE A 19 -17.67 -18.22 18.84
C ILE A 19 -18.39 -19.08 17.82
N THR A 20 -19.48 -18.55 17.24
CA THR A 20 -20.23 -19.29 16.21
C THR A 20 -19.39 -19.55 14.95
N PRO A 21 -19.50 -20.73 14.30
CA PRO A 21 -18.69 -21.09 13.12
C PRO A 21 -18.80 -20.11 11.94
N ARG A 22 -19.93 -19.40 11.82
CA ARG A 22 -20.16 -18.38 10.79
C ARG A 22 -19.42 -17.05 11.03
N ASN A 23 -18.71 -16.91 12.15
CA ASN A 23 -17.98 -15.70 12.48
C ASN A 23 -16.72 -15.57 11.62
N LYS A 24 -16.39 -14.33 11.21
CA LYS A 24 -15.18 -14.00 10.45
C LYS A 24 -13.89 -14.45 11.13
N PHE A 25 -13.88 -14.64 12.45
CA PHE A 25 -12.75 -15.18 13.22
C PHE A 25 -12.14 -16.44 12.58
N PHE A 26 -12.98 -17.38 12.13
CA PHE A 26 -12.55 -18.64 11.52
C PHE A 26 -11.97 -18.46 10.11
N GLN A 27 -12.18 -17.31 9.47
CA GLN A 27 -11.64 -16.98 8.13
C GLN A 27 -10.37 -16.12 8.21
N LEU A 28 -10.01 -15.64 9.40
CA LEU A 28 -8.84 -14.77 9.59
C LEU A 28 -7.52 -15.44 9.19
N PRO A 29 -7.27 -16.74 9.48
CA PRO A 29 -6.03 -17.38 9.06
C PRO A 29 -5.86 -17.42 7.54
N GLU A 30 -6.90 -17.81 6.81
CA GLU A 30 -6.91 -17.87 5.34
C GLU A 30 -6.77 -16.47 4.73
N LEU A 31 -7.46 -15.48 5.31
CA LEU A 31 -7.32 -14.08 4.88
C LEU A 31 -5.89 -13.56 5.08
N ALA A 32 -5.27 -13.88 6.22
CA ALA A 32 -3.90 -13.49 6.52
C ALA A 32 -2.88 -14.19 5.61
N GLU A 33 -3.12 -15.44 5.20
CA GLU A 33 -2.31 -16.13 4.20
C GLU A 33 -2.40 -15.45 2.84
N ARG A 34 -3.62 -15.20 2.34
CA ARG A 34 -3.83 -14.48 1.07
C ARG A 34 -3.18 -13.10 1.06
N MET A 35 -3.27 -12.37 2.17
CA MET A 35 -2.60 -11.07 2.30
C MET A 35 -1.08 -11.22 2.24
N ARG A 36 -0.49 -12.20 2.94
CA ARG A 36 0.95 -12.45 2.91
C ARG A 36 1.44 -12.87 1.52
N GLU A 37 0.69 -13.70 0.81
CA GLU A 37 1.02 -14.10 -0.56
C GLU A 37 1.00 -12.91 -1.51
N ARG A 38 -0.02 -12.04 -1.43
CA ARG A 38 -0.06 -10.78 -2.19
C ARG A 38 1.14 -9.91 -1.88
N LEU A 39 1.47 -9.72 -0.61
CA LEU A 39 2.62 -8.91 -0.20
C LEU A 39 3.94 -9.49 -0.72
N LYS A 40 4.13 -10.81 -0.69
CA LYS A 40 5.30 -11.47 -1.28
C LYS A 40 5.40 -11.27 -2.79
N ALA A 41 4.30 -11.47 -3.51
CA ALA A 41 4.26 -11.30 -4.97
C ALA A 41 4.50 -9.84 -5.41
N VAL A 42 4.08 -8.88 -4.58
CA VAL A 42 4.33 -7.46 -4.81
C VAL A 42 5.78 -7.10 -4.46
N GLN A 43 6.36 -7.70 -3.42
CA GLN A 43 7.75 -7.46 -3.02
C GLN A 43 8.77 -8.06 -4.00
N SER A 44 8.42 -9.12 -4.73
CA SER A 44 9.27 -9.70 -5.77
C SER A 44 9.27 -8.92 -7.08
N ARG A 45 8.44 -7.88 -7.22
CA ARG A 45 8.47 -7.02 -8.42
C ARG A 45 9.58 -5.99 -8.29
N GLU A 46 10.37 -5.88 -9.34
CA GLU A 46 11.34 -4.79 -9.48
C GLU A 46 10.63 -3.45 -9.54
N ASN A 47 11.22 -2.45 -8.89
CA ASN A 47 10.69 -1.09 -8.91
C ASN A 47 10.73 -0.56 -10.34
N LYS A 48 9.66 0.11 -10.74
CA LYS A 48 9.62 0.83 -12.01
C LYS A 48 9.99 2.28 -11.74
N GLU A 49 10.89 2.84 -12.55
CA GLU A 49 11.24 4.25 -12.48
C GLU A 49 10.97 4.90 -13.83
N VAL A 50 10.31 6.05 -13.83
CA VAL A 50 10.04 6.84 -15.04
C VAL A 50 10.53 8.26 -14.78
N PRO A 51 11.57 8.71 -15.49
CA PRO A 51 12.01 10.09 -15.41
C PRO A 51 10.95 11.02 -16.01
N PHE A 52 10.83 12.21 -15.45
CA PHE A 52 9.97 13.27 -15.97
C PHE A 52 10.68 14.63 -15.84
N GLU A 53 10.05 15.68 -16.37
CA GLU A 53 10.64 17.02 -16.29
C GLU A 53 10.72 17.53 -14.84
N GLY A 54 11.95 17.56 -14.30
CA GLY A 54 12.26 18.03 -12.95
C GLY A 54 12.29 16.94 -11.88
N GLY A 55 12.30 15.66 -12.25
CA GLY A 55 12.45 14.57 -11.30
C GLY A 55 12.23 13.17 -11.85
N THR A 56 12.04 12.20 -10.94
CA THR A 56 11.78 10.80 -11.25
C THR A 56 10.59 10.26 -10.47
N LEU A 57 9.68 9.57 -11.16
CA LEU A 57 8.53 8.89 -10.58
C LEU A 57 8.89 7.41 -10.37
N VAL A 58 8.80 6.93 -9.14
CA VAL A 58 9.21 5.59 -8.74
C VAL A 58 8.02 4.81 -8.19
N TRP A 59 7.71 3.69 -8.83
CA TRP A 59 6.80 2.66 -8.31
C TRP A 59 7.61 1.74 -7.41
N ASN A 60 7.57 2.02 -6.12
CA ASN A 60 8.16 1.17 -5.11
C ASN A 60 7.15 0.07 -4.75
N TYR A 61 7.22 -1.05 -5.48
CA TYR A 61 6.34 -2.19 -5.22
C TYR A 61 6.68 -2.82 -3.86
N GLY A 62 7.97 -2.87 -3.49
CA GLY A 62 8.41 -3.41 -2.19
C GLY A 62 7.75 -2.77 -0.97
N GLU A 63 7.50 -1.46 -1.01
CA GLU A 63 6.82 -0.71 0.05
C GLU A 63 5.34 -0.40 -0.22
N ASP A 64 4.79 -0.83 -1.36
CA ASP A 64 3.46 -0.43 -1.84
C ASP A 64 3.31 1.11 -1.90
N ARG A 65 4.35 1.81 -2.39
CA ARG A 65 4.41 3.27 -2.47
C ARG A 65 4.66 3.78 -3.89
N LEU A 66 3.94 4.84 -4.26
CA LEU A 66 4.31 5.69 -5.39
C LEU A 66 5.11 6.86 -4.83
N GLN A 67 6.35 7.02 -5.30
CA GLN A 67 7.30 8.02 -4.85
C GLN A 67 7.64 8.99 -5.98
N ILE A 68 7.68 10.29 -5.68
CA ILE A 68 8.09 11.35 -6.58
C ILE A 68 9.37 11.95 -6.01
N LEU A 69 10.48 11.74 -6.71
CA LEU A 69 11.76 12.37 -6.43
C LEU A 69 11.88 13.59 -7.32
N PHE A 70 12.27 14.73 -6.76
CA PHE A 70 12.56 15.94 -7.52
C PHE A 70 14.06 16.19 -7.49
N ASP A 71 14.63 16.66 -8.61
CA ASP A 71 16.07 16.95 -8.70
C ASP A 71 16.46 18.17 -7.85
N ARG A 72 15.53 19.13 -7.74
CA ARG A 72 15.64 20.35 -6.94
C ARG A 72 14.45 20.45 -5.99
N ILE A 73 14.63 21.22 -4.91
CA ILE A 73 13.53 21.51 -3.98
C ILE A 73 12.39 22.18 -4.78
N PRO A 74 11.19 21.57 -4.84
CA PRO A 74 10.07 22.14 -5.57
C PRO A 74 9.57 23.41 -4.89
N GLU A 75 9.04 24.33 -5.69
CA GLU A 75 8.47 25.59 -5.21
C GLU A 75 7.29 25.37 -4.26
N ASP A 76 6.99 26.39 -3.43
CA ASP A 76 5.97 26.28 -2.39
C ASP A 76 4.58 25.93 -2.94
N ASN A 77 4.23 26.47 -4.11
CA ASN A 77 2.98 26.16 -4.79
C ASN A 77 2.88 24.67 -5.18
N ARG A 78 3.96 24.10 -5.73
CA ARG A 78 4.01 22.68 -6.10
C ARG A 78 3.98 21.77 -4.87
N ARG A 79 4.59 22.18 -3.75
CA ARG A 79 4.47 21.46 -2.46
C ARG A 79 3.04 21.46 -1.92
N LYS A 80 2.33 22.59 -2.02
CA LYS A 80 0.91 22.68 -1.63
C LYS A 80 0.04 21.77 -2.49
N GLU A 81 0.29 21.74 -3.79
CA GLU A 81 -0.45 20.89 -4.73
C GLU A 81 -0.21 19.38 -4.50
N LEU A 82 1.04 19.00 -4.23
CA LEU A 82 1.38 17.61 -3.85
C LEU A 82 0.64 17.21 -2.57
N LYS A 83 0.63 18.09 -1.57
CA LYS A 83 -0.04 17.86 -0.29
C LYS A 83 -1.56 17.76 -0.45
N SER A 84 -2.19 18.63 -1.25
CA SER A 84 -3.64 18.57 -1.53
C SER A 84 -4.01 17.32 -2.33
N SER A 85 -3.09 16.82 -3.15
CA SER A 85 -3.24 15.58 -3.93
C SER A 85 -2.93 14.30 -3.12
N GLY A 86 -2.67 14.44 -1.82
CA GLY A 86 -2.47 13.34 -0.87
C GLY A 86 -1.06 12.77 -0.83
N PHE A 87 -0.07 13.42 -1.47
CA PHE A 87 1.33 13.05 -1.31
C PHE A 87 1.88 13.61 0.00
N ARG A 88 2.62 12.78 0.73
CA ARG A 88 3.29 13.17 1.98
C ARG A 88 4.80 13.18 1.77
N TRP A 89 5.45 14.21 2.27
CA TRP A 89 6.92 14.28 2.26
C TRP A 89 7.52 13.23 3.20
N SER A 90 8.48 12.46 2.70
CA SER A 90 9.28 11.52 3.47
C SER A 90 10.72 12.05 3.58
N PRO A 91 11.17 12.53 4.76
CA PRO A 91 12.53 13.04 4.92
C PRO A 91 13.59 11.93 4.76
N ARG A 92 13.25 10.69 5.14
CA ARG A 92 14.13 9.52 5.01
C ARG A 92 14.43 9.20 3.54
N ASN A 93 13.38 9.18 2.72
CA ASN A 93 13.49 8.82 1.30
C ASN A 93 13.71 10.06 0.41
N LYS A 94 13.70 11.26 1.00
CA LYS A 94 13.74 12.56 0.30
C LYS A 94 12.77 12.64 -0.87
N ALA A 95 11.58 12.06 -0.70
CA ALA A 95 10.59 11.88 -1.76
C ALA A 95 9.19 12.22 -1.27
N TRP A 96 8.35 12.68 -2.19
CA TRP A 96 6.91 12.81 -1.97
C TRP A 96 6.24 11.48 -2.26
N GLN A 97 5.59 10.87 -1.27
CA GLN A 97 5.08 9.51 -1.40
C GLN A 97 3.63 9.36 -0.94
N ARG A 98 2.92 8.43 -1.57
CA ARG A 98 1.60 7.94 -1.13
C ARG A 98 1.46 6.44 -1.41
N GLN A 99 0.42 5.81 -0.87
CA GLN A 99 0.16 4.40 -1.15
C GLN A 99 -0.09 4.17 -2.65
N LEU A 100 0.54 3.12 -3.19
CA LEU A 100 0.44 2.74 -4.58
C LEU A 100 -0.98 2.23 -4.87
N THR A 101 -1.77 3.12 -5.45
CA THR A 101 -3.17 2.90 -5.81
C THR A 101 -3.42 3.47 -7.19
N SER A 102 -4.48 3.03 -7.89
CA SER A 102 -4.86 3.63 -9.18
C SER A 102 -5.03 5.15 -9.08
N ASN A 103 -5.65 5.62 -8.01
CA ASN A 103 -5.80 7.04 -7.70
C ASN A 103 -4.45 7.76 -7.47
N ALA A 104 -3.41 7.05 -7.01
CA ALA A 104 -2.07 7.64 -6.90
C ALA A 104 -1.49 7.98 -8.26
N LEU A 105 -1.70 7.12 -9.25
CA LEU A 105 -1.27 7.34 -10.63
C LEU A 105 -2.01 8.52 -11.23
N SER A 106 -3.35 8.56 -11.11
CA SER A 106 -4.13 9.69 -11.60
C SER A 106 -3.73 11.01 -10.94
N ALA A 107 -3.46 11.00 -9.63
CA ALA A 107 -2.97 12.18 -8.91
C ALA A 107 -1.57 12.60 -9.38
N ALA A 108 -0.64 11.66 -9.56
CA ALA A 108 0.69 11.96 -10.09
C ALA A 108 0.61 12.56 -11.50
N LYS A 109 -0.19 11.98 -12.39
CA LYS A 109 -0.41 12.50 -13.75
C LYS A 109 -0.93 13.93 -13.72
N ARG A 110 -1.90 14.23 -12.84
CA ARG A 110 -2.46 15.57 -12.70
C ARG A 110 -1.44 16.59 -12.17
N VAL A 111 -0.71 16.25 -11.10
CA VAL A 111 0.24 17.19 -10.46
C VAL A 111 1.49 17.41 -11.31
N LEU A 112 1.91 16.39 -12.05
CA LEU A 112 3.12 16.43 -12.87
C LEU A 112 2.82 16.71 -14.35
N ASN A 113 1.55 16.91 -14.74
CA ASN A 113 1.08 17.10 -16.12
C ASN A 113 1.64 16.07 -17.11
N LEU A 114 1.69 14.81 -16.69
CA LEU A 114 2.27 13.73 -17.49
C LEU A 114 1.21 13.21 -18.46
N GLN A 115 1.40 13.46 -19.76
CA GLN A 115 0.44 13.03 -20.79
C GLN A 115 0.47 11.53 -21.06
N ASN A 116 1.59 10.83 -20.81
CA ASN A 116 1.80 9.43 -21.20
C ASN A 116 2.46 8.57 -20.10
N ILE A 117 1.72 8.24 -19.04
CA ILE A 117 2.11 7.24 -18.04
C ILE A 117 0.97 6.25 -17.82
#